data_AF-A0A645DWA4-F1
#
_entry.id   AF-A0A645DWA4-F1
#
_cell.length_a   1.000
_cell.length_b   1.000
_cell.length_c   1.000
_cell.angle_alpha   90.00
_cell.angle_beta   90.00
_cell.angle_gamma   90.00
#
_symmetry.space_group_name_H-M   'P 1'
#
loop_
_entity.id
_entity.type
_entity.pdbx_description
1 polymer ?
#
loop_
_entity_poly.entity_id
_entity_poly.type
_entity_poly.pdbx_seq_one_letter_code
_entity_poly.pdbx_strand_id
1 'polypeptide(L)'
;MAREVSLDDIKMISQKVNVELEAFVHGAMCMSYSGRCLLSNYFTGRDSNRGQCAQPCRWKYYLVEEKRPGQYFPVFEDERGTYFLNSKDLCLLPHLPQLINSGLDSFKIEGRMKSVHYVATVDKVYRQAIDSYFANPSGFKAAPEWLEELNKVSHREYTTGFYFNKTTSDDQIYGSSSYTQTHDFVGLVKTYDENTGLAVVEQRNNMKVGDVIEIAQPGKPNFTQTIEKMFDESGQPIDVAPHPQQIISIPVSMPVTELSMLRRRAKS
;
A
#
# COMPACT_ATOMS: atom_id res chain seq x y z
N MET A 1 7.18 12.49 14.56
CA MET A 1 6.05 12.29 15.49
C MET A 1 5.74 10.82 15.64
N ALA A 2 5.44 10.37 16.86
CA ALA A 2 4.93 9.01 17.09
C ALA A 2 3.51 8.89 16.52
N ARG A 3 3.05 7.67 16.23
CA ARG A 3 1.78 7.45 15.48
C ARG A 3 0.53 7.64 16.34
N GLU A 4 0.73 7.67 17.65
CA GLU A 4 -0.26 7.90 18.70
C GLU A 4 -0.47 9.38 19.04
N VAL A 5 0.34 10.29 18.47
CA VAL A 5 0.22 11.73 18.73
C VAL A 5 -0.94 12.28 17.92
N SER A 6 -1.91 12.91 18.60
CA SER A 6 -3.08 13.51 17.96
C SER A 6 -2.70 14.72 17.11
N LEU A 7 -3.57 15.12 16.18
CA LEU A 7 -3.33 16.29 15.36
C LEU A 7 -3.27 17.59 16.18
N ASP A 8 -4.06 17.69 17.24
CA ASP A 8 -4.04 18.82 18.17
C ASP A 8 -2.72 18.89 18.94
N ASP A 9 -2.20 17.75 19.38
CA ASP A 9 -0.89 17.68 20.03
C ASP A 9 0.24 18.03 19.06
N ILE A 10 0.17 17.57 17.80
CA ILE A 10 1.12 17.94 16.74
C ILE A 10 1.13 19.47 16.57
N LYS A 11 -0.05 20.09 16.49
CA LYS A 11 -0.18 21.55 16.37
C LYS A 11 0.35 22.30 17.59
N MET A 12 0.14 21.76 18.79
CA MET A 12 0.70 22.36 20.00
C MET A 12 2.23 22.25 20.04
N ILE A 13 2.78 21.12 19.59
CA ILE A 13 4.22 20.87 19.55
C ILE A 13 4.89 21.76 18.51
N SER A 14 4.32 21.90 17.30
CA SER A 14 4.86 22.74 16.22
C SER A 14 4.99 24.20 16.62
N GLN A 15 4.12 24.71 17.50
CA GLN A 15 4.19 26.07 18.04
C GLN A 15 5.28 26.28 19.09
N LYS A 16 5.85 25.20 19.66
CA LYS A 16 6.78 25.24 20.79
C LYS A 16 8.21 24.83 20.42
N VAL A 17 8.44 24.37 19.20
CA VAL A 17 9.74 23.87 18.75
C VAL A 17 10.14 24.55 17.44
N ASN A 18 11.44 24.60 17.19
CA ASN A 18 12.01 25.15 15.95
C ASN A 18 12.73 24.06 15.14
N VAL A 19 12.19 22.84 15.17
CA VAL A 19 12.71 21.69 14.44
C VAL A 19 11.64 21.17 13.50
N GLU A 20 12.06 20.62 12.36
CA GLU A 20 11.15 20.04 11.39
C GLU A 20 10.38 18.84 11.97
N LEU A 21 9.08 18.78 11.71
CA LEU A 21 8.19 17.75 12.19
C LEU A 21 7.73 16.84 11.04
N GLU A 22 7.99 15.54 11.20
CA GLU A 22 7.54 14.50 10.29
C GLU A 22 6.47 13.62 10.96
N ALA A 23 5.39 13.25 10.26
CA ALA A 23 4.42 12.29 10.77
C ALA A 23 3.95 11.27 9.71
N PHE A 24 3.57 10.07 10.17
CA PHE A 24 3.04 9.04 9.28
C PHE A 24 1.63 9.42 8.79
N VAL A 25 1.40 9.33 7.48
CA VAL A 25 0.10 9.64 6.86
C VAL A 25 -0.55 8.44 6.16
N HIS A 26 0.24 7.40 5.84
CA HIS A 26 -0.28 6.22 5.15
C HIS A 26 0.49 4.93 5.49
N GLY A 27 -0.25 3.83 5.50
CA GLY A 27 0.27 2.46 5.53
C GLY A 27 0.11 1.75 6.87
N ALA A 28 0.81 0.64 7.04
CA ALA A 28 0.53 -0.30 8.13
C ALA A 28 0.66 0.33 9.51
N MET A 29 -0.42 0.40 10.29
CA MET A 29 -0.38 0.82 11.70
C MET A 29 0.29 -0.24 12.58
N CYS A 30 1.02 0.22 13.58
CA CYS A 30 1.59 -0.63 14.62
C CYS A 30 0.63 -0.61 15.81
N MET A 31 0.39 -1.75 16.44
CA MET A 31 -0.40 -1.77 17.67
C MET A 31 0.43 -1.64 18.93
N SER A 32 1.75 -1.79 18.83
CA SER A 32 2.63 -1.49 19.94
C SER A 32 2.79 0.02 20.06
N TYR A 33 2.48 0.54 21.24
CA TYR A 33 2.69 1.95 21.58
C TYR A 33 4.17 2.32 21.42
N SER A 34 4.43 3.46 20.77
CA SER A 34 5.77 3.93 20.42
C SER A 34 6.63 2.93 19.65
N GLY A 35 6.02 1.99 18.93
CA GLY A 35 6.72 1.03 18.06
C GLY A 35 7.51 -0.07 18.79
N ARG A 36 7.43 -0.15 20.12
CA ARG A 36 8.16 -1.14 20.94
C ARG A 36 7.49 -2.51 20.88
N CYS A 37 7.72 -3.27 19.82
CA CYS A 37 7.09 -4.58 19.61
C CYS A 37 8.06 -5.75 19.87
N LEU A 38 7.85 -6.50 20.96
CA LEU A 38 8.64 -7.69 21.27
C LEU A 38 8.22 -8.94 20.47
N LEU A 39 7.00 -8.94 19.92
CA LEU A 39 6.42 -10.12 19.25
C LEU A 39 7.21 -10.53 18.01
N SER A 40 7.66 -9.57 17.20
CA SER A 40 8.39 -9.88 15.97
C SER A 40 9.73 -10.56 16.29
N ASN A 41 10.44 -10.04 17.28
CA ASN A 41 11.71 -10.60 17.71
C ASN A 41 11.51 -12.01 18.27
N TYR A 42 10.54 -12.17 19.18
CA TYR A 42 10.25 -13.45 19.81
C TYR A 42 9.86 -14.55 18.81
N PHE A 43 8.94 -14.27 17.87
CA PHE A 43 8.41 -15.29 16.96
C PHE A 43 9.27 -15.54 15.72
N THR A 44 10.08 -14.57 15.28
CA THR A 44 10.81 -14.67 13.98
C THR A 44 12.30 -14.39 14.08
N GLY A 45 12.80 -13.95 15.24
CA GLY A 45 14.15 -13.40 15.37
C GLY A 45 14.35 -12.05 14.66
N ARG A 46 13.32 -11.48 14.01
CA ARG A 46 13.41 -10.19 13.32
C ARG A 46 13.06 -9.04 14.26
N ASP A 47 14.02 -8.15 14.50
CA ASP A 47 13.86 -7.02 15.41
C ASP A 47 13.03 -5.88 14.80
N SER A 48 11.84 -5.67 15.36
CA SER A 48 10.91 -4.62 14.92
C SER A 48 11.46 -3.21 15.17
N ASN A 49 12.25 -3.01 16.24
CA ASN A 49 12.85 -1.73 16.61
C ASN A 49 13.99 -1.35 15.67
N ARG A 50 14.58 -2.33 14.97
CA ARG A 50 15.55 -2.12 13.88
C ARG A 50 14.91 -2.12 12.49
N GLY A 51 13.58 -2.03 12.46
CA GLY A 51 12.80 -1.92 11.23
C GLY A 51 12.61 -3.22 10.46
N GLN A 52 12.89 -4.37 11.07
CA GLN A 52 12.68 -5.68 10.47
C GLN A 52 11.35 -6.32 10.86
N CYS A 53 10.34 -5.54 11.27
CA CYS A 53 9.05 -6.07 11.71
C CYS A 53 8.44 -7.08 10.71
N ALA A 54 8.17 -8.31 11.18
CA ALA A 54 7.51 -9.36 10.40
C ALA A 54 5.97 -9.27 10.40
N GLN A 55 5.45 -8.22 11.04
CA GLN A 55 4.01 -7.99 11.25
C GLN A 55 3.29 -9.19 11.91
N PRO A 56 3.81 -9.77 13.01
CA PRO A 56 3.16 -10.89 13.68
C PRO A 56 1.77 -10.52 14.21
N CYS A 57 1.61 -9.25 14.56
CA CYS A 57 0.34 -8.63 14.90
C CYS A 57 -0.69 -8.57 13.76
N ARG A 58 -0.42 -9.24 12.63
CA ARG A 58 -1.30 -9.36 11.47
C ARG A 58 -1.53 -10.82 11.07
N TRP A 59 -0.90 -11.76 11.78
CA TRP A 59 -1.02 -13.20 11.53
C TRP A 59 -2.34 -13.74 12.09
N LYS A 60 -2.71 -14.94 11.63
CA LYS A 60 -3.85 -15.68 12.18
C LYS A 60 -3.38 -16.50 13.39
N TYR A 61 -4.02 -16.29 14.53
CA TYR A 61 -3.77 -17.04 15.75
C TYR A 61 -4.98 -17.90 16.11
N TYR A 62 -4.70 -19.06 16.68
CA TYR A 62 -5.69 -19.95 17.26
C TYR A 62 -5.34 -20.18 18.74
N LEU A 63 -6.35 -20.22 19.61
CA LEU A 63 -6.15 -20.54 21.01
C LEU A 63 -6.35 -22.05 21.20
N VAL A 64 -5.47 -22.67 21.97
CA VAL A 64 -5.58 -24.08 22.36
C VAL A 64 -5.63 -24.14 23.87
N GLU A 65 -6.67 -24.78 24.42
CA GLU A 65 -6.73 -25.04 25.86
C GLU A 65 -5.72 -26.14 26.21
N GLU A 66 -4.93 -25.94 27.28
CA GLU A 66 -3.90 -26.89 27.72
C GLU A 66 -4.44 -28.32 27.92
N LYS A 67 -5.66 -28.46 28.46
CA LYS A 67 -6.29 -29.76 28.74
C LYS A 67 -6.99 -30.38 27.53
N ARG A 68 -7.07 -29.67 26.40
CA ARG A 68 -7.68 -30.16 25.15
C ARG A 68 -6.73 -29.93 23.97
N PRO A 69 -5.54 -30.57 23.98
CA PRO A 69 -4.57 -30.42 22.91
C PRO A 69 -5.18 -30.86 21.57
N GLY A 70 -4.94 -30.07 20.52
CA GLY A 70 -5.51 -30.30 19.18
C GLY A 70 -6.92 -29.74 18.97
N GLN A 71 -7.60 -29.28 20.03
CA GLN A 71 -8.82 -28.49 19.89
C GLN A 71 -8.47 -27.00 19.77
N TYR A 72 -8.41 -26.53 18.53
CA TYR A 72 -8.17 -25.12 18.22
C TYR A 72 -9.49 -24.34 18.31
N PHE A 73 -9.57 -23.45 19.28
CA PHE A 73 -10.64 -22.46 19.37
C PHE A 73 -10.24 -21.28 18.50
N PRO A 74 -11.00 -20.98 17.42
CA PRO A 74 -10.72 -19.79 16.65
C PRO A 74 -10.97 -18.56 17.51
N VAL A 75 -10.07 -17.58 17.43
CA VAL A 75 -10.25 -16.30 18.09
C VAL A 75 -11.08 -15.42 17.15
N PHE A 76 -12.39 -15.40 17.34
CA PHE A 76 -13.33 -14.45 16.73
C PHE A 76 -14.12 -13.74 17.84
N GLU A 77 -14.53 -12.49 17.60
CA GLU A 77 -15.36 -11.67 18.51
C GLU A 77 -16.82 -11.81 18.16
N ASP A 78 -17.63 -11.78 19.21
CA ASP A 78 -19.05 -11.53 19.15
C ASP A 78 -19.35 -10.15 19.76
N GLU A 79 -20.62 -9.87 20.06
CA GLU A 79 -21.09 -8.60 20.60
C GLU A 79 -20.45 -8.17 21.94
N ARG A 80 -19.52 -8.97 22.52
CA ARG A 80 -18.82 -8.67 23.79
C ARG A 80 -17.29 -8.92 23.82
N GLY A 81 -16.60 -9.18 22.70
CA GLY A 81 -15.14 -9.45 22.65
C GLY A 81 -14.84 -10.80 21.97
N THR A 82 -13.70 -11.16 21.36
CA THR A 82 -12.29 -10.78 21.49
C THR A 82 -11.58 -10.86 20.12
N TYR A 83 -10.68 -9.91 19.85
CA TYR A 83 -9.56 -10.08 18.90
C TYR A 83 -8.25 -9.62 19.50
N PHE A 84 -7.18 -10.35 19.23
CA PHE A 84 -5.90 -10.11 19.90
C PHE A 84 -5.07 -8.99 19.27
N LEU A 85 -4.90 -9.00 17.95
CA LEU A 85 -3.94 -8.12 17.29
C LEU A 85 -4.31 -7.97 15.79
N ASN A 86 -5.07 -6.93 15.38
CA ASN A 86 -5.43 -6.75 13.96
C ASN A 86 -5.76 -5.30 13.57
N SER A 87 -4.75 -4.44 13.42
CA SER A 87 -4.96 -3.03 13.04
C SER A 87 -5.32 -2.84 11.56
N LYS A 88 -6.21 -1.87 11.31
CA LYS A 88 -6.42 -1.21 10.02
C LYS A 88 -5.15 -0.50 9.53
N ASP A 89 -5.10 -0.18 8.23
CA ASP A 89 -4.02 0.63 7.67
C ASP A 89 -4.34 2.13 7.82
N LEU A 90 -3.33 2.96 8.07
CA LEU A 90 -3.51 4.41 8.12
C LEU A 90 -3.77 4.95 6.73
N CYS A 91 -4.74 5.84 6.58
CA CYS A 91 -4.85 6.70 5.42
C CYS A 91 -5.44 8.05 5.80
N LEU A 92 -4.64 9.11 5.68
CA LEU A 92 -5.04 10.48 6.01
C LEU A 92 -5.23 11.37 4.79
N LEU A 93 -5.23 10.80 3.58
CA LEU A 93 -5.44 11.52 2.32
C LEU A 93 -6.72 12.40 2.35
N PRO A 94 -7.88 11.94 2.85
CA PRO A 94 -9.08 12.78 2.94
C PRO A 94 -8.94 13.99 3.86
N HIS A 95 -7.95 13.96 4.77
CA HIS A 95 -7.70 14.98 5.78
C HIS A 95 -6.43 15.80 5.52
N LEU A 96 -5.99 15.83 4.25
CA LEU A 96 -4.78 16.53 3.85
C LEU A 96 -4.76 18.02 4.27
N PRO A 97 -5.86 18.80 4.17
CA PRO A 97 -5.88 20.18 4.66
C PRO A 97 -5.54 20.28 6.16
N GLN A 98 -6.11 19.40 6.98
CA GLN A 98 -5.88 19.40 8.42
C GLN A 98 -4.41 19.06 8.73
N LEU A 99 -3.82 18.11 7.99
CA LEU A 99 -2.41 17.76 8.11
C LEU A 99 -1.49 18.92 7.75
N ILE A 100 -1.69 19.54 6.59
CA ILE A 100 -0.84 20.66 6.13
C ILE A 100 -0.92 21.83 7.12
N ASN A 101 -2.11 22.11 7.66
CA ASN A 101 -2.31 23.21 8.61
C ASN A 101 -1.91 22.89 10.06
N SER A 102 -1.40 21.68 10.34
CA SER A 102 -0.95 21.30 11.69
C SER A 102 0.47 21.75 12.03
N GLY A 103 1.22 22.25 11.03
CA GLY A 103 2.64 22.60 11.19
C GLY A 103 3.56 21.38 11.06
N LEU A 104 3.16 20.38 10.27
CA LEU A 104 4.05 19.31 9.81
C LEU A 104 4.84 19.78 8.59
N ASP A 105 6.12 19.46 8.56
CA ASP A 105 7.05 19.79 7.47
C ASP A 105 7.18 18.62 6.49
N SER A 106 7.03 17.38 6.98
CA SER A 106 7.17 16.16 6.17
C SER A 106 6.05 15.14 6.44
N PHE A 107 5.60 14.50 5.36
CA PHE A 107 4.68 13.37 5.41
C PHE A 107 5.41 12.07 5.14
N LYS A 108 5.17 11.09 6.00
CA LYS A 108 5.82 9.79 5.94
C LYS A 108 4.86 8.68 5.52
N ILE A 109 5.28 7.92 4.52
CA ILE A 109 4.57 6.72 4.04
C ILE A 109 5.29 5.47 4.53
N GLU A 110 4.56 4.49 5.08
CA GLU A 110 5.14 3.20 5.46
C GLU A 110 5.35 2.31 4.21
N GLY A 111 6.55 2.35 3.65
CA GLY A 111 6.95 1.56 2.48
C GLY A 111 7.77 0.30 2.79
N ARG A 112 8.11 0.01 4.05
CA ARG A 112 8.98 -1.14 4.36
C ARG A 112 8.29 -2.46 4.05
N MET A 113 9.02 -3.36 3.39
CA MET A 113 8.52 -4.67 2.95
C MET A 113 7.28 -4.56 2.03
N LYS A 114 7.07 -3.40 1.40
CA LYS A 114 6.02 -3.17 0.40
C LYS A 114 6.60 -3.30 -1.00
N SER A 115 5.75 -3.67 -1.96
CA SER A 115 6.16 -3.78 -3.36
C SER A 115 6.40 -2.40 -3.97
N VAL A 116 7.15 -2.34 -5.08
CA VAL A 116 7.29 -1.11 -5.87
C VAL A 116 5.92 -0.57 -6.31
N HIS A 117 4.97 -1.45 -6.62
CA HIS A 117 3.59 -1.07 -6.93
C HIS A 117 2.93 -0.31 -5.79
N TYR A 118 3.08 -0.77 -4.54
CA TYR A 118 2.53 -0.08 -3.39
C TYR A 118 3.13 1.32 -3.24
N VAL A 119 4.47 1.40 -3.17
CA VAL A 119 5.16 2.66 -2.88
C VAL A 119 4.90 3.69 -3.97
N ALA A 120 5.04 3.31 -5.25
CA ALA A 120 4.85 4.22 -6.36
C ALA A 120 3.40 4.72 -6.50
N THR A 121 2.40 3.89 -6.19
CA THR A 121 0.99 4.32 -6.23
C THR A 121 0.67 5.30 -5.12
N VAL A 122 1.04 4.95 -3.87
CA VAL A 122 0.75 5.81 -2.71
C VAL A 122 1.48 7.14 -2.85
N ASP A 123 2.76 7.13 -3.23
CA ASP A 123 3.54 8.34 -3.46
C ASP A 123 2.94 9.24 -4.55
N LYS A 124 2.61 8.68 -5.72
CA LYS A 124 1.96 9.40 -6.82
C LYS A 124 0.66 10.07 -6.37
N VAL A 125 -0.19 9.34 -5.64
CA VAL A 125 -1.48 9.86 -5.15
C VAL A 125 -1.27 11.00 -4.16
N TYR A 126 -0.40 10.84 -3.16
CA TYR A 126 -0.14 11.90 -2.19
C TYR A 126 0.49 13.13 -2.86
N ARG A 127 1.42 12.95 -3.79
CA ARG A 127 2.01 14.06 -4.55
C ARG A 127 0.95 14.85 -5.30
N GLN A 128 0.08 14.17 -6.06
CA GLN A 128 -1.02 14.80 -6.79
C GLN A 128 -2.00 15.54 -5.87
N ALA A 129 -2.32 14.94 -4.72
CA ALA A 129 -3.22 15.56 -3.76
C ALA A 129 -2.61 16.81 -3.11
N ILE A 130 -1.32 16.78 -2.76
CA ILE A 130 -0.61 17.93 -2.22
C ILE A 130 -0.51 19.06 -3.26
N ASP A 131 -0.17 18.72 -4.51
CA ASP A 131 -0.08 19.72 -5.59
C ASP A 131 -1.45 20.36 -5.86
N SER A 132 -2.51 19.55 -5.86
CA SER A 132 -3.90 20.03 -5.98
C SER A 132 -4.31 20.93 -4.81
N TYR A 133 -3.93 20.57 -3.57
CA TYR A 133 -4.17 21.39 -2.39
C TYR A 133 -3.50 22.77 -2.53
N PHE A 134 -2.22 22.83 -2.89
CA PHE A 134 -1.53 24.12 -3.02
C PHE A 134 -2.01 24.95 -4.22
N ALA A 135 -2.55 24.32 -5.27
CA ALA A 135 -3.17 25.03 -6.39
C ALA A 135 -4.51 25.70 -6.00
N ASN A 136 -5.30 25.10 -5.10
CA ASN A 136 -6.56 25.66 -4.61
C ASN A 136 -6.89 25.22 -3.17
N PRO A 137 -6.29 25.83 -2.14
CA PRO A 137 -6.45 25.39 -0.75
C PRO A 137 -7.89 25.45 -0.25
N SER A 138 -8.63 26.51 -0.61
CA SER A 138 -10.03 26.72 -0.18
C SER A 138 -11.01 25.77 -0.85
N GLY A 139 -10.67 25.26 -2.03
CA GLY A 139 -11.52 24.34 -2.81
C GLY A 139 -11.09 22.88 -2.74
N PHE A 140 -10.06 22.54 -1.97
CA PHE A 140 -9.53 21.20 -1.93
C PHE A 140 -10.60 20.18 -1.49
N LYS A 141 -10.72 19.12 -2.29
CA LYS A 141 -11.48 17.92 -1.96
C LYS A 141 -10.66 16.73 -2.41
N ALA A 142 -10.55 15.72 -1.55
CA ALA A 142 -9.94 14.47 -1.94
C ALA A 142 -10.75 13.85 -3.09
N ALA A 143 -10.09 13.69 -4.24
CA ALA A 143 -10.72 13.20 -5.45
C ALA A 143 -11.01 11.70 -5.29
N PRO A 144 -12.23 11.21 -5.59
CA PRO A 144 -12.58 9.79 -5.44
C PRO A 144 -11.60 8.85 -6.16
N GLU A 145 -11.10 9.25 -7.32
CA GLU A 145 -10.12 8.51 -8.11
C GLU A 145 -8.81 8.24 -7.36
N TRP A 146 -8.43 9.10 -6.41
CA TRP A 146 -7.25 8.87 -5.58
C TRP A 146 -7.47 7.73 -4.59
N LEU A 147 -8.65 7.66 -3.99
CA LEU A 147 -9.01 6.53 -3.12
C LEU A 147 -9.13 5.24 -3.93
N GLU A 148 -9.66 5.31 -5.14
CA GLU A 148 -9.69 4.17 -6.08
C GLU A 148 -8.27 3.68 -6.42
N GLU A 149 -7.33 4.57 -6.72
CA GLU A 149 -5.92 4.22 -6.92
C GLU A 149 -5.30 3.57 -5.67
N LEU A 150 -5.55 4.12 -4.47
CA LEU A 150 -5.08 3.52 -3.22
C LEU A 150 -5.70 2.14 -2.95
N ASN A 151 -6.87 1.84 -3.51
CA ASN A 151 -7.49 0.53 -3.43
C ASN A 151 -6.90 -0.48 -4.43
N LYS A 152 -6.08 -0.04 -5.39
CA LYS A 152 -5.38 -0.94 -6.35
C LYS A 152 -4.23 -1.71 -5.71
N VAL A 153 -3.64 -1.17 -4.65
CA VAL A 153 -2.51 -1.80 -3.96
C VAL A 153 -2.96 -2.66 -2.78
N SER A 154 -2.14 -3.63 -2.39
CA SER A 154 -2.40 -4.47 -1.21
C SER A 154 -2.41 -3.65 0.08
N HIS A 155 -3.60 -3.54 0.67
CA HIS A 155 -3.88 -2.80 1.89
C HIS A 155 -4.90 -3.56 2.74
N ARG A 156 -5.13 -3.05 3.94
CA ARG A 156 -6.28 -3.39 4.77
C ARG A 156 -7.22 -2.20 4.83
N GLU A 157 -8.44 -2.40 5.33
CA GLU A 157 -9.37 -1.28 5.59
C GLU A 157 -8.65 -0.09 6.23
N TYR A 158 -9.02 1.12 5.80
CA TYR A 158 -8.36 2.33 6.23
C TYR A 158 -8.96 2.89 7.54
N THR A 159 -8.09 3.47 8.36
CA THR A 159 -8.43 4.26 9.56
C THR A 159 -7.64 5.57 9.57
N THR A 160 -8.10 6.53 10.37
CA THR A 160 -7.34 7.75 10.71
C THR A 160 -6.43 7.56 11.93
N GLY A 161 -6.52 6.42 12.62
CA GLY A 161 -5.75 6.14 13.82
C GLY A 161 -6.04 7.16 14.92
N PHE A 162 -4.98 7.65 15.57
CA PHE A 162 -5.07 8.54 16.74
C PHE A 162 -5.21 10.03 16.40
N TYR A 163 -5.26 10.38 15.11
CA TYR A 163 -5.13 11.78 14.67
C TYR A 163 -6.30 12.66 15.09
N PHE A 164 -7.53 12.14 15.04
CA PHE A 164 -8.74 12.93 15.30
C PHE A 164 -9.46 12.51 16.57
N ASN A 165 -9.35 11.24 16.97
CA ASN A 165 -10.02 10.69 18.14
C ASN A 165 -9.15 9.63 18.79
N LYS A 166 -9.52 9.24 20.02
CA LYS A 166 -9.00 7.99 20.60
C LYS A 166 -9.53 6.83 19.77
N THR A 167 -8.64 5.91 19.40
CA THR A 167 -9.01 4.73 18.62
C THR A 167 -10.01 3.87 19.38
N THR A 168 -11.03 3.38 18.68
CA THR A 168 -12.04 2.48 19.23
C THR A 168 -11.88 1.08 18.63
N SER A 169 -12.83 0.20 18.94
CA SER A 169 -12.98 -1.10 18.29
C SER A 169 -13.08 -0.94 16.75
N ASP A 170 -13.74 0.10 16.25
CA ASP A 170 -13.97 0.31 14.81
C ASP A 170 -12.67 0.55 14.00
N ASP A 171 -11.56 0.86 14.67
CA ASP A 171 -10.24 1.07 14.06
C ASP A 171 -9.42 -0.23 13.91
N GLN A 172 -9.99 -1.36 14.33
CA GLN A 172 -9.41 -2.69 14.21
C GLN A 172 -10.22 -3.52 13.21
N ILE A 173 -9.63 -4.61 12.73
CA ILE A 173 -10.30 -5.52 11.81
C ILE A 173 -10.64 -6.81 12.54
N TYR A 174 -11.91 -7.15 12.44
CA TYR A 174 -12.56 -8.12 13.28
C TYR A 174 -13.16 -9.25 12.43
N GLY A 175 -13.77 -8.92 11.29
CA GLY A 175 -14.36 -9.93 10.39
C GLY A 175 -13.36 -10.71 9.53
N SER A 176 -12.20 -10.13 9.15
CA SER A 176 -11.21 -10.82 8.30
C SER A 176 -9.78 -10.32 8.52
N SER A 177 -8.78 -11.14 8.20
CA SER A 177 -7.35 -10.73 8.25
C SER A 177 -6.73 -10.54 6.86
N SER A 178 -7.55 -10.70 5.81
CA SER A 178 -7.09 -10.65 4.41
C SER A 178 -6.76 -9.24 3.99
N TYR A 179 -5.61 -9.10 3.36
CA TYR A 179 -5.33 -7.93 2.53
C TYR A 179 -6.26 -7.93 1.33
N THR A 180 -6.72 -6.76 0.94
CA THR A 180 -7.50 -6.55 -0.27
C THR A 180 -6.68 -5.73 -1.26
N GLN A 181 -6.91 -5.99 -2.55
CA GLN A 181 -6.42 -5.18 -3.66
C GLN A 181 -7.36 -5.38 -4.83
N THR A 182 -7.59 -4.33 -5.61
CA THR A 182 -8.39 -4.46 -6.84
C THR A 182 -7.54 -4.87 -8.03
N HIS A 183 -6.21 -4.78 -7.94
CA HIS A 183 -5.29 -5.08 -9.04
C HIS A 183 -4.07 -5.90 -8.59
N ASP A 184 -3.62 -6.79 -9.48
CA ASP A 184 -2.35 -7.49 -9.40
C ASP A 184 -1.28 -6.71 -10.16
N PHE A 185 -0.08 -6.60 -9.58
CA PHE A 185 1.11 -6.10 -10.27
C PHE A 185 1.72 -7.20 -11.14
N VAL A 186 1.66 -7.05 -12.45
CA VAL A 186 2.02 -8.12 -13.40
C VAL A 186 3.34 -7.91 -14.13
N GLY A 187 3.80 -6.67 -14.27
CA GLY A 187 5.09 -6.41 -14.92
C GLY A 187 5.63 -4.99 -14.69
N LEU A 188 6.92 -4.82 -14.93
CA LEU A 188 7.63 -3.55 -14.83
C LEU A 188 8.38 -3.26 -16.13
N VAL A 189 8.10 -2.12 -16.75
CA VAL A 189 8.81 -1.69 -17.96
C VAL A 189 10.26 -1.38 -17.64
N LYS A 190 11.16 -1.98 -18.42
CA LYS A 190 12.62 -1.77 -18.38
C LYS A 190 13.06 -0.79 -19.45
N THR A 191 12.59 -0.97 -20.68
CA THR A 191 12.89 -0.10 -21.80
C THR A 191 11.71 -0.05 -22.77
N TYR A 192 11.71 0.95 -23.64
CA TYR A 192 10.74 1.11 -24.72
C TYR A 192 11.47 1.55 -25.98
N ASP A 193 11.16 0.90 -27.11
CA ASP A 193 11.70 1.26 -28.42
C ASP A 193 10.62 1.95 -29.26
N GLU A 194 10.84 3.23 -29.54
CA GLU A 194 9.92 4.08 -30.31
C GLU A 194 9.78 3.63 -31.77
N ASN A 195 10.80 2.97 -32.35
CA ASN A 195 10.76 2.56 -33.76
C ASN A 195 9.85 1.34 -33.97
N THR A 196 9.86 0.42 -33.01
CA THR A 196 9.10 -0.84 -33.08
C THR A 196 7.80 -0.80 -32.28
N GLY A 197 7.65 0.15 -31.34
CA GLY A 197 6.53 0.22 -30.42
C GLY A 197 6.55 -0.87 -29.36
N LEU A 198 7.69 -1.55 -29.15
CA LEU A 198 7.84 -2.64 -28.19
C LEU A 198 8.35 -2.11 -26.84
N ALA A 199 7.67 -2.51 -25.77
CA ALA A 199 8.15 -2.33 -24.40
C ALA A 199 8.77 -3.64 -23.90
N VAL A 200 10.00 -3.56 -23.40
CA VAL A 200 10.64 -4.65 -22.66
C VAL A 200 10.14 -4.60 -21.22
N VAL A 201 9.57 -5.70 -20.74
CA VAL A 201 8.88 -5.81 -19.47
C VAL A 201 9.49 -6.96 -18.66
N GLU A 202 9.85 -6.68 -17.42
CA GLU A 202 10.20 -7.69 -16.43
C GLU A 202 8.92 -8.18 -15.74
N GLN A 203 8.60 -9.45 -15.95
CA GLN A 203 7.41 -10.07 -15.40
C GLN A 203 7.45 -10.12 -13.86
N ARG A 204 6.30 -9.90 -13.23
CA ARG A 204 6.11 -9.94 -11.77
C ARG A 204 5.04 -10.95 -11.35
N ASN A 205 4.03 -11.14 -12.19
CA ASN A 205 3.01 -12.18 -12.05
C ASN A 205 2.63 -12.71 -13.42
N ASN A 206 1.98 -13.87 -13.45
CA ASN A 206 1.54 -14.51 -14.68
C ASN A 206 0.78 -13.53 -15.61
N MET A 207 1.29 -13.37 -16.83
CA MET A 207 0.69 -12.59 -17.91
C MET A 207 0.31 -13.52 -19.06
N LYS A 208 -0.80 -13.22 -19.73
CA LYS A 208 -1.28 -13.96 -20.90
C LYS A 208 -1.69 -13.02 -22.02
N VAL A 209 -1.54 -13.47 -23.25
CA VAL A 209 -2.21 -12.83 -24.39
C VAL A 209 -3.71 -12.83 -24.13
N GLY A 210 -4.36 -11.69 -24.39
CA GLY A 210 -5.76 -11.43 -24.09
C GLY A 210 -6.01 -10.81 -22.71
N ASP A 211 -5.03 -10.72 -21.82
CA ASP A 211 -5.18 -9.98 -20.56
C ASP A 211 -5.39 -8.48 -20.84
N VAL A 212 -6.36 -7.87 -20.17
CA VAL A 212 -6.51 -6.41 -20.13
C VAL A 212 -5.64 -5.86 -19.00
N ILE A 213 -4.68 -5.02 -19.36
CA ILE A 213 -3.74 -4.39 -18.44
C ILE A 213 -3.95 -2.88 -18.38
N GLU A 214 -3.73 -2.31 -17.20
CA GLU A 214 -3.49 -0.89 -16.99
C GLU A 214 -1.99 -0.65 -16.90
N ILE A 215 -1.49 0.30 -17.69
CA ILE A 215 -0.13 0.79 -17.64
C ILE A 215 -0.12 2.09 -16.83
N ALA A 216 0.41 2.01 -15.62
CA ALA A 216 0.55 3.12 -14.71
C ALA A 216 1.95 3.73 -14.81
N GLN A 217 2.02 4.99 -15.21
CA GLN A 217 3.27 5.64 -15.60
C GLN A 217 3.73 6.68 -14.56
N PRO A 218 5.05 6.79 -14.31
CA PRO A 218 5.62 7.93 -13.59
C PRO A 218 5.37 9.24 -14.34
N GLY A 219 4.78 10.24 -13.66
CA GLY A 219 4.58 11.58 -14.20
C GLY A 219 3.61 11.70 -15.40
N LYS A 220 3.04 10.59 -15.89
CA LYS A 220 2.13 10.56 -17.05
C LYS A 220 0.77 9.95 -16.68
N PRO A 221 -0.29 10.20 -17.48
CA PRO A 221 -1.57 9.52 -17.34
C PRO A 221 -1.44 8.00 -17.47
N ASN A 222 -2.28 7.29 -16.74
CA ASN A 222 -2.43 5.85 -16.89
C ASN A 222 -3.28 5.56 -18.14
N PHE A 223 -3.11 4.38 -18.73
CA PHE A 223 -3.98 3.92 -19.82
C PHE A 223 -4.14 2.41 -19.81
N THR A 224 -5.16 1.92 -20.50
CA THR A 224 -5.46 0.49 -20.58
C THR A 224 -5.25 -0.06 -21.99
N GLN A 225 -4.78 -1.30 -22.08
CA GLN A 225 -4.72 -2.04 -23.35
C GLN A 225 -4.93 -3.53 -23.12
N THR A 226 -5.29 -4.25 -24.18
CA THR A 226 -5.23 -5.72 -24.21
C THR A 226 -3.83 -6.14 -24.67
N ILE A 227 -3.26 -7.16 -24.04
CA ILE A 227 -2.02 -7.77 -24.53
C ILE A 227 -2.35 -8.61 -25.76
N GLU A 228 -2.08 -8.09 -26.97
CA GLU A 228 -2.35 -8.81 -28.21
C GLU A 228 -1.27 -9.84 -28.55
N LYS A 229 -0.02 -9.52 -28.23
CA LYS A 229 1.16 -10.36 -28.50
C LYS A 229 2.18 -10.19 -27.39
N MET A 230 2.90 -11.27 -27.10
CA MET A 230 4.09 -11.23 -26.26
C MET A 230 5.21 -12.00 -26.96
N PHE A 231 6.45 -11.58 -26.72
CA PHE A 231 7.64 -12.24 -27.21
C PHE A 231 8.58 -12.52 -26.04
N ASP A 232 9.28 -13.65 -26.06
CA ASP A 232 10.36 -13.93 -25.11
C ASP A 232 11.64 -13.14 -25.43
N GLU A 233 12.70 -13.32 -24.65
CA GLU A 233 14.00 -12.65 -24.85
C GLU A 233 14.65 -12.96 -26.20
N SER A 234 14.34 -14.12 -26.79
CA SER A 234 14.80 -14.53 -28.13
C SER A 234 13.92 -14.00 -29.26
N GLY A 235 12.87 -13.23 -28.95
CA GLY A 235 11.93 -12.68 -29.92
C GLY A 235 10.91 -13.70 -30.45
N GLN A 236 10.80 -14.88 -29.82
CA GLN A 236 9.81 -15.88 -30.21
C GLN A 236 8.45 -15.55 -29.58
N PRO A 237 7.34 -15.69 -30.32
CA PRO A 237 6.01 -15.42 -29.79
C PRO A 237 5.65 -16.41 -28.69
N ILE A 238 5.07 -15.89 -27.60
CA ILE A 238 4.59 -16.67 -26.46
C ILE A 238 3.18 -16.24 -26.07
N ASP A 239 2.34 -17.19 -25.67
CA ASP A 239 0.97 -16.90 -25.21
C ASP A 239 0.90 -16.61 -23.71
N VAL A 240 1.89 -17.08 -22.95
CA VAL A 240 1.92 -17.01 -21.49
C VAL A 240 3.34 -16.71 -21.02
N ALA A 241 3.48 -15.79 -20.05
CA ALA A 241 4.71 -15.55 -19.30
C ALA A 241 4.52 -16.03 -17.84
N PRO A 242 4.81 -17.33 -17.55
CA PRO A 242 4.52 -17.93 -16.25
C PRO A 242 5.65 -17.78 -15.23
N HIS A 243 6.85 -17.42 -15.66
CA HIS A 243 8.04 -17.44 -14.81
C HIS A 243 8.31 -16.08 -14.16
N PRO A 244 8.50 -16.01 -12.83
CA PRO A 244 8.87 -14.79 -12.13
C PRO A 244 10.12 -14.15 -12.73
N GLN A 245 10.10 -12.84 -12.95
CA GLN A 245 11.21 -12.05 -13.51
C GLN A 245 11.62 -12.40 -14.94
N GLN A 246 10.84 -13.22 -15.66
CA GLN A 246 11.05 -13.43 -17.09
C GLN A 246 10.97 -12.09 -17.82
N ILE A 247 11.96 -11.81 -18.67
CA ILE A 247 11.88 -10.65 -19.55
C ILE A 247 11.07 -11.01 -20.79
N ILE A 248 10.10 -10.17 -21.10
CA ILE A 248 9.26 -10.30 -22.29
C ILE A 248 9.20 -8.96 -23.02
N SER A 249 8.87 -8.99 -24.30
CA SER A 249 8.53 -7.79 -25.06
C SER A 249 7.06 -7.80 -25.43
N ILE A 250 6.37 -6.67 -25.25
CA ILE A 250 4.97 -6.51 -25.65
C ILE A 250 4.81 -5.24 -26.50
N PRO A 251 3.97 -5.26 -27.55
CA PRO A 251 3.55 -4.03 -28.22
C PRO A 251 2.70 -3.17 -27.27
N VAL A 252 2.96 -1.87 -27.24
CA VAL A 252 2.16 -0.91 -26.47
C VAL A 252 1.46 0.09 -27.39
N SER A 253 0.22 0.45 -27.04
CA SER A 253 -0.60 1.35 -27.87
C SER A 253 -0.16 2.82 -27.80
N MET A 254 0.60 3.18 -26.78
CA MET A 254 1.17 4.52 -26.58
C MET A 254 2.59 4.42 -26.02
N PRO A 255 3.46 5.42 -26.26
CA PRO A 255 4.79 5.46 -25.67
C PRO A 255 4.78 5.32 -24.15
N VAL A 256 5.61 4.41 -23.64
CA VAL A 256 5.77 4.18 -22.20
C VAL A 256 7.15 4.59 -21.72
N THR A 257 7.29 4.91 -20.44
CA THR A 257 8.59 5.21 -19.83
C THR A 257 9.12 4.03 -19.03
N GLU A 258 10.44 4.01 -18.78
CA GLU A 258 11.04 3.14 -17.78
C GLU A 258 10.29 3.26 -16.44
N LEU A 259 10.22 2.15 -15.70
CA LEU A 259 9.48 1.99 -14.43
C LEU A 259 7.96 2.10 -14.55
N SER A 260 7.39 2.23 -15.76
CA SER A 260 5.95 2.05 -15.94
C SER A 260 5.52 0.67 -15.46
N MET A 261 4.44 0.63 -14.69
CA MET A 261 3.95 -0.60 -14.06
C MET A 261 2.75 -1.13 -14.81
N LEU A 262 2.78 -2.41 -15.12
CA LEU A 262 1.64 -3.12 -15.68
C LEU A 262 0.85 -3.74 -14.53
N ARG A 263 -0.45 -3.46 -14.51
CA ARG A 263 -1.39 -3.93 -13.49
C ARG A 263 -2.58 -4.58 -14.18
N ARG A 264 -3.16 -5.61 -13.60
CA ARG A 264 -4.39 -6.26 -14.10
C ARG A 264 -5.40 -6.33 -12.97
N ARG A 265 -6.70 -6.22 -13.26
CA ARG A 265 -7.73 -6.41 -12.23
C ARG A 265 -7.54 -7.78 -11.55
N ALA A 266 -7.51 -7.80 -10.22
CA ALA A 266 -7.34 -9.01 -9.44
C ALA A 266 -8.51 -9.97 -9.71
N LYS A 267 -8.21 -11.26 -9.85
CA LYS A 267 -9.24 -12.28 -10.04
C LYS A 267 -9.91 -12.53 -8.68
N SER A 268 -11.23 -12.34 -8.63
CA SER A 268 -12.07 -12.69 -7.48
C SER A 268 -12.11 -14.20 -7.24
#